data_AF-A0AB33J580-F1
#
_entry.id   AF-A0AB33J580-F1
#
_cell.length_a   1.000
_cell.length_b   1.000
_cell.length_c   1.000
_cell.angle_alpha   90.00
_cell.angle_beta   90.00
_cell.angle_gamma   90.00
#
_symmetry.space_group_name_H-M   'P 1'
#
loop_
_entity.id
_entity.type
_entity.pdbx_description
1 polymer ?
#
loop_
_entity_poly.entity_id
_entity_poly.type
_entity_poly.pdbx_seq_one_letter_code
_entity_poly.pdbx_strand_id
1 'polypeptide(L)'
;MKRIKFILLAIAMLLAAPAFLTSCQEDAPEINYTMNVSVINDFTKVVEAINNGSLKNEQAIAKLTEAIDKMNADQQTKLQAIIDVLNSVNATLETKLVAIEAAMQAQTIMLEGKLQLLETAVNNQTLKIDEMGRHIATAIDNSKEELAKKLQALRDIIENTAKTQAEKLEAIEGAVKAQTLTLESKLALLETAIKNQTLKQEEMAEKLITAINNLQGNMEAKIEAITEAINNVNTTLESKLALIEAAIKAQTLSLEAKLDLLEAAIKALPDYTSQLEAIKTAIENLPNYGDKLSAIEAAINAMPDYSDKFDAVVAALNAMKTQIEALGTGQTAIAEKIAAVTTAINNLIEEVNSGNTSAAAALAQIIQKLEELKGNIGGGDTPSTEDYVDLGLPSGIKWATKNLGASKPSDYGDYYAWGETEPKSEYTWATYKWMQTGQSDWKHITKYTFPDGKTEGIWYDSDNYFIGDGKTTLEAADDAATQKLGSPWRMPTFDEIEELLDNCTWTWTAQDGKNGYEVKGTNGNSIFLPAAGSRRGSELLDAGSWGYYWSSSLSAAYSDLARGLYFDSDAHNWDRIYRYFGFTVRPVRP
;
A
#
# COMPACT_ATOMS: atom_id res chain seq x y z
N MET A 1 92.52 42.54 6.58
CA MET A 1 92.10 41.41 5.72
C MET A 1 90.59 41.23 5.93
N LYS A 2 89.81 42.27 5.62
CA LYS A 2 89.08 42.54 4.36
C LYS A 2 88.05 41.43 4.05
N ARG A 3 86.73 41.63 4.15
CA ARG A 3 85.84 42.70 4.66
C ARG A 3 84.42 42.08 4.47
N ILE A 4 83.57 41.98 5.51
CA ILE A 4 82.48 42.92 5.84
C ILE A 4 81.26 42.90 4.88
N LYS A 5 80.05 42.84 5.52
CA LYS A 5 78.66 43.19 5.09
C LYS A 5 77.86 42.09 4.37
N PHE A 6 76.76 41.52 4.88
CA PHE A 6 75.49 42.06 5.44
C PHE A 6 74.72 43.03 4.52
N ILE A 7 73.45 42.64 4.26
CA ILE A 7 72.23 43.48 4.15
C ILE A 7 71.77 43.96 2.75
N LEU A 8 70.65 43.34 2.33
CA LEU A 8 69.37 43.91 1.84
C LEU A 8 69.30 44.86 0.63
N LEU A 9 68.18 44.68 -0.09
CA LEU A 9 67.42 45.66 -0.89
C LEU A 9 68.10 46.07 -2.23
N ALA A 10 67.42 46.33 -3.33
CA ALA A 10 66.01 46.31 -3.71
C ALA A 10 65.99 46.52 -5.24
N ILE A 11 64.96 45.98 -5.90
CA ILE A 11 64.06 46.71 -6.82
C ILE A 11 64.65 47.36 -8.10
N ALA A 12 63.93 47.07 -9.19
CA ALA A 12 63.64 47.90 -10.36
C ALA A 12 64.50 47.78 -11.62
N MET A 13 63.76 47.44 -12.69
CA MET A 13 63.88 47.95 -14.07
C MET A 13 65.07 47.37 -14.85
N LEU A 14 64.86 46.39 -15.73
CA LEU A 14 64.13 46.54 -16.99
C LEU A 14 64.47 47.87 -17.67
N LEU A 15 65.50 47.87 -18.52
CA LEU A 15 65.41 48.27 -19.93
C LEU A 15 66.80 48.47 -20.56
N ALA A 16 66.99 47.75 -21.66
CA ALA A 16 67.63 48.19 -22.89
C ALA A 16 69.14 48.53 -22.89
N ALA A 17 69.93 47.56 -23.37
CA ALA A 17 70.89 47.81 -24.45
C ALA A 17 71.24 46.48 -25.15
N PRO A 18 70.99 46.31 -26.46
CA PRO A 18 71.58 45.23 -27.23
C PRO A 18 72.83 45.73 -27.95
N ALA A 19 73.93 44.99 -27.84
CA ALA A 19 74.97 45.03 -28.86
C ALA A 19 75.78 43.73 -28.80
N PHE A 20 75.55 42.92 -29.83
CA PHE A 20 76.35 41.77 -30.21
C PHE A 20 77.85 42.07 -30.21
N LEU A 21 78.67 41.20 -29.63
CA LEU A 21 79.92 40.75 -30.26
C LEU A 21 80.22 39.30 -29.86
N THR A 22 80.37 38.50 -30.91
CA THR A 22 80.70 37.07 -30.98
C THR A 22 82.21 36.85 -30.83
N SER A 23 82.64 35.87 -30.03
CA SER A 23 83.54 34.77 -30.49
C SER A 23 84.06 33.92 -29.34
N CYS A 24 83.79 32.61 -29.46
CA CYS A 24 84.54 31.44 -28.96
C CYS A 24 84.92 31.38 -27.47
N GLN A 25 84.19 30.56 -26.72
CA GLN A 25 84.61 30.02 -25.43
C GLN A 25 84.54 28.48 -25.52
N GLU A 26 85.63 27.82 -25.12
CA GLU A 26 85.78 26.36 -25.05
C GLU A 26 84.62 25.68 -24.30
N ASP A 27 84.08 24.61 -24.88
CA ASP A 27 83.14 23.71 -24.22
C ASP A 27 83.85 22.96 -23.07
N ALA A 28 83.69 23.46 -21.85
CA ALA A 28 83.94 22.67 -20.65
C ALA A 28 82.76 21.70 -20.46
N PRO A 29 83.00 20.42 -20.11
CA PRO A 29 81.92 19.44 -19.98
C PRO A 29 80.99 19.85 -18.83
N GLU A 30 79.71 20.04 -19.14
CA GLU A 30 78.65 20.24 -18.17
C GLU A 30 78.51 18.96 -17.32
N ILE A 31 79.11 18.96 -16.12
CA ILE A 31 78.86 17.91 -15.13
C ILE A 31 77.53 18.24 -14.47
N ASN A 32 76.45 17.70 -15.03
CA ASN A 32 75.12 17.74 -14.42
C ASN A 32 75.10 16.88 -13.15
N TYR A 33 75.27 17.51 -11.99
CA TYR A 33 74.99 16.89 -10.70
C TYR A 33 73.48 16.89 -10.45
N THR A 34 72.82 15.76 -10.67
CA THR A 34 71.47 15.54 -10.15
C THR A 34 71.57 15.26 -8.64
N MET A 35 71.25 16.25 -7.80
CA MET A 35 70.96 15.95 -6.39
C MET A 35 69.61 15.25 -6.29
N ASN A 36 69.63 13.91 -6.22
CA ASN A 36 68.49 13.15 -5.73
C ASN A 36 68.44 13.28 -4.21
N VAL A 37 67.64 14.22 -3.69
CA VAL A 37 67.26 14.20 -2.27
C VAL A 37 66.15 13.16 -2.12
N SER A 38 66.52 11.94 -1.72
CA SER A 38 65.54 10.97 -1.24
C SER A 38 65.18 11.31 0.20
N VAL A 39 63.93 11.68 0.46
CA VAL A 39 63.41 11.82 1.83
C VAL A 39 63.30 10.41 2.40
N ILE A 40 64.32 9.98 3.15
CA ILE A 40 64.35 8.68 3.81
C ILE A 40 63.31 8.66 4.94
N ASN A 41 62.32 7.77 4.77
CA ASN A 41 61.34 7.24 5.71
C ASN A 41 61.43 7.75 7.17
N ASP A 42 60.57 8.73 7.51
CA ASP A 42 60.39 9.25 8.88
C ASP A 42 59.73 8.22 9.81
N PHE A 43 58.96 7.28 9.25
CA PHE A 43 58.20 6.28 10.01
C PHE A 43 59.06 5.45 10.95
N THR A 44 60.17 4.88 10.47
CA THR A 44 61.07 4.05 11.29
C THR A 44 61.68 4.82 12.46
N LYS A 45 62.06 6.09 12.24
CA LYS A 45 62.64 6.94 13.30
C LYS A 45 61.62 7.30 14.37
N VAL A 46 60.37 7.55 13.96
CA VAL A 46 59.28 7.78 14.91
C VAL A 46 59.03 6.52 15.74
N VAL A 47 59.01 5.33 15.13
CA VAL A 47 58.87 4.04 15.83
C VAL A 47 59.99 3.79 16.85
N GLU A 48 61.24 4.06 16.48
CA GLU A 48 62.39 3.95 17.40
C GLU A 48 62.27 4.91 18.60
N ALA A 49 61.82 6.14 18.35
CA ALA A 49 61.60 7.16 19.37
C ALA A 49 60.41 6.86 20.31
N ILE A 50 59.47 6.00 19.89
CA ILE A 50 58.41 5.50 20.77
C ILE A 50 58.95 4.36 21.63
N ASN A 51 59.64 3.38 21.02
CA ASN A 51 60.20 2.23 21.74
C ASN A 51 61.17 2.62 22.86
N ASN A 52 61.92 3.71 22.67
CA ASN A 52 62.85 4.22 23.69
C ASN A 52 62.18 5.16 24.71
N GLY A 53 60.86 5.37 24.63
CA GLY A 53 60.08 6.21 25.55
C GLY A 53 60.26 7.72 25.36
N SER A 54 60.90 8.17 24.28
CA SER A 54 61.15 9.60 24.03
C SER A 54 59.91 10.36 23.53
N LEU A 55 58.89 9.64 23.04
CA LEU A 55 57.61 10.18 22.60
C LEU A 55 56.46 9.59 23.42
N LYS A 56 55.58 10.47 23.94
CA LYS A 56 54.36 10.06 24.65
C LYS A 56 53.22 9.80 23.66
N ASN A 57 52.27 8.95 24.03
CA ASN A 57 51.25 8.38 23.14
C ASN A 57 50.53 9.37 22.20
N GLU A 58 50.03 10.49 22.69
CA GLU A 58 49.29 11.45 21.83
C GLU A 58 50.19 12.11 20.77
N GLN A 59 51.42 12.49 21.15
CA GLN A 59 52.41 13.06 20.23
C GLN A 59 52.97 12.00 19.27
N ALA A 60 53.10 10.77 19.76
CA ALA A 60 53.54 9.63 18.98
C ALA A 60 52.55 9.28 17.87
N ILE A 61 51.25 9.22 18.20
CA ILE A 61 50.16 8.99 17.23
C ILE A 61 50.21 10.07 16.14
N ALA A 62 50.18 11.35 16.52
CA ALA A 62 50.16 12.45 15.54
C ALA A 62 51.36 12.42 14.58
N LYS A 63 52.58 12.23 15.11
CA LYS A 63 53.79 12.15 14.27
C LYS A 63 53.80 10.93 13.37
N LEU A 64 53.33 9.78 13.87
CA LEU A 64 53.30 8.56 13.09
C LEU A 64 52.23 8.61 12.00
N THR A 65 51.07 9.19 12.28
CA THR A 65 50.03 9.49 11.29
C THR A 65 50.56 10.42 10.19
N GLU A 66 51.23 11.51 10.57
CA GLU A 66 51.86 12.43 9.61
C GLU A 66 52.92 11.71 8.75
N ALA A 67 53.74 10.85 9.36
CA ALA A 67 54.74 10.06 8.65
C ALA A 67 54.09 9.09 7.66
N ILE A 68 52.98 8.42 8.03
CA ILE A 68 52.20 7.54 7.14
C ILE A 68 51.65 8.34 5.96
N ASP A 69 51.04 9.50 6.23
CA ASP A 69 50.40 10.33 5.20
C ASP A 69 51.39 10.98 4.23
N LYS A 70 52.58 11.34 4.72
CA LYS A 70 53.67 11.86 3.88
C LYS A 70 54.46 10.78 3.17
N MET A 71 54.29 9.51 3.53
CA MET A 71 55.02 8.40 2.91
C MET A 71 54.68 8.35 1.41
N ASN A 72 55.66 8.65 0.55
CA ASN A 72 55.52 8.56 -0.89
C ASN A 72 55.73 7.12 -1.37
N ALA A 73 54.82 6.25 -0.94
CA ALA A 73 54.83 4.82 -1.26
C ALA A 73 53.41 4.36 -1.60
N ASP A 74 53.29 3.26 -2.34
CA ASP A 74 52.00 2.62 -2.56
C ASP A 74 51.40 2.09 -1.26
N GLN A 75 50.11 1.82 -1.28
CA GLN A 75 49.37 1.37 -0.10
C GLN A 75 49.93 0.06 0.49
N GLN A 76 50.33 -0.89 -0.36
CA GLN A 76 50.86 -2.17 0.10
C GLN A 76 52.16 -1.97 0.89
N THR A 77 53.02 -1.09 0.43
CA THR A 77 54.27 -0.72 1.10
C THR A 77 53.99 -0.04 2.45
N LYS A 78 53.02 0.89 2.50
CA LYS A 78 52.62 1.53 3.76
C LYS A 78 52.09 0.52 4.77
N LEU A 79 51.21 -0.38 4.33
CA LEU A 79 50.64 -1.43 5.17
C LEU A 79 51.72 -2.38 5.69
N GLN A 80 52.63 -2.82 4.82
CA GLN A 80 53.71 -3.71 5.22
C GLN A 80 54.62 -3.09 6.28
N ALA A 81 54.94 -1.80 6.17
CA ALA A 81 55.75 -1.10 7.18
C ALA A 81 55.08 -1.11 8.56
N ILE A 82 53.76 -1.02 8.63
CA ILE A 82 53.00 -1.11 9.89
C ILE A 82 52.95 -2.56 10.39
N ILE A 83 52.70 -3.53 9.50
CA ILE A 83 52.71 -4.96 9.83
C ILE A 83 54.06 -5.39 10.42
N ASP A 84 55.16 -4.89 9.88
CA ASP A 84 56.50 -5.16 10.40
C ASP A 84 56.66 -4.68 11.86
N VAL A 85 56.06 -3.53 12.22
CA VAL A 85 56.02 -3.05 13.61
C VAL A 85 55.17 -3.98 14.48
N LEU A 86 54.00 -4.43 13.99
CA LEU A 86 53.13 -5.36 14.72
C LEU A 86 53.80 -6.72 14.97
N ASN A 87 54.57 -7.22 14.00
CA ASN A 87 55.27 -8.50 14.09
C ASN A 87 56.62 -8.41 14.80
N SER A 88 57.17 -7.20 14.96
CA SER A 88 58.46 -7.01 15.61
C SER A 88 58.43 -7.50 17.05
N VAL A 89 59.38 -8.36 17.39
CA VAL A 89 59.66 -8.79 18.78
C VAL A 89 60.31 -7.67 19.60
N ASN A 90 60.87 -6.66 18.93
CA ASN A 90 61.53 -5.51 19.56
C ASN A 90 60.57 -4.33 19.77
N ALA A 91 59.38 -4.36 19.18
CA ALA A 91 58.37 -3.32 19.40
C ALA A 91 57.57 -3.62 20.68
N THR A 92 57.46 -2.62 21.54
CA THR A 92 56.62 -2.72 22.76
C THR A 92 55.13 -2.79 22.40
N LEU A 93 54.30 -3.34 23.28
CA LEU A 93 52.83 -3.35 23.09
C LEU A 93 52.28 -1.93 22.88
N GLU A 94 52.79 -0.96 23.65
CA GLU A 94 52.44 0.45 23.51
C GLU A 94 52.78 0.98 22.10
N THR A 95 53.97 0.67 21.59
CA THR A 95 54.36 1.06 20.22
C THR A 95 53.46 0.42 19.16
N LYS A 96 53.06 -0.85 19.35
CA LYS A 96 52.14 -1.53 18.43
C LYS A 96 50.75 -0.89 18.45
N LEU A 97 50.20 -0.58 19.63
CA LEU A 97 48.90 0.09 19.77
C LEU A 97 48.93 1.51 19.18
N VAL A 98 50.02 2.26 19.40
CA VAL A 98 50.21 3.58 18.77
C VAL A 98 50.28 3.46 17.25
N ALA A 99 50.95 2.44 16.71
CA ALA A 99 50.99 2.20 15.26
C ALA A 99 49.60 1.90 14.68
N ILE A 100 48.77 1.14 15.39
CA ILE A 100 47.38 0.87 15.01
C ILE A 100 46.57 2.16 15.01
N GLU A 101 46.57 2.92 16.11
CA GLU A 101 45.80 4.16 16.24
C GLU A 101 46.25 5.20 15.19
N ALA A 102 47.55 5.33 14.95
CA ALA A 102 48.08 6.21 13.92
C ALA A 102 47.63 5.81 12.51
N ALA A 103 47.61 4.50 12.22
CA ALA A 103 47.10 3.98 10.96
C ALA A 103 45.59 4.20 10.79
N MET A 104 44.80 4.09 11.87
CA MET A 104 43.36 4.37 11.82
C MET A 104 43.09 5.85 11.50
N GLN A 105 43.92 6.76 12.02
CA GLN A 105 43.79 8.20 11.77
C GLN A 105 44.39 8.67 10.43
N ALA A 106 45.28 7.88 9.81
CA ALA A 106 45.91 8.21 8.55
C ALA A 106 44.91 8.31 7.39
N GLN A 107 45.05 9.32 6.55
CA GLN A 107 44.12 9.61 5.45
C GLN A 107 44.53 8.92 4.14
N THR A 108 45.78 8.50 4.01
CA THR A 108 46.35 7.90 2.79
C THR A 108 46.30 6.38 2.76
N ILE A 109 45.84 5.73 3.83
CA ILE A 109 45.56 4.29 3.86
C ILE A 109 44.07 4.09 3.61
N MET A 110 43.72 3.25 2.63
CA MET A 110 42.32 2.93 2.36
C MET A 110 41.69 2.10 3.49
N LEU A 111 40.39 2.20 3.66
CA LEU A 111 39.64 1.54 4.74
C LEU A 111 39.84 0.03 4.70
N GLU A 112 39.85 -0.62 3.53
CA GLU A 112 40.11 -2.06 3.43
C GLU A 112 41.49 -2.42 4.01
N GLY A 113 42.50 -1.60 3.76
CA GLY A 113 43.85 -1.79 4.32
C GLY A 113 43.88 -1.60 5.84
N LYS A 114 43.13 -0.61 6.36
CA LYS A 114 42.97 -0.40 7.80
C LYS A 114 42.30 -1.62 8.46
N LEU A 115 41.26 -2.16 7.84
CA LEU A 115 40.53 -3.34 8.33
C LEU A 115 41.43 -4.59 8.34
N GLN A 116 42.27 -4.78 7.33
CA GLN A 116 43.30 -5.85 7.31
C GLN A 116 44.33 -5.70 8.44
N LEU A 117 44.74 -4.47 8.77
CA LEU A 117 45.64 -4.23 9.90
C LEU A 117 44.99 -4.60 11.23
N LEU A 118 43.71 -4.29 11.41
CA LEU A 118 42.96 -4.66 12.62
C LEU A 118 42.82 -6.17 12.76
N GLU A 119 42.49 -6.88 11.68
CA GLU A 119 42.50 -8.35 11.65
C GLU A 119 43.87 -8.92 12.03
N THR A 120 44.94 -8.38 11.45
CA THR A 120 46.31 -8.80 11.77
C THR A 120 46.62 -8.58 13.25
N ALA A 121 46.23 -7.42 13.79
CA ALA A 121 46.44 -7.09 15.20
C ALA A 121 45.66 -8.01 16.15
N VAL A 122 44.42 -8.38 15.81
CA VAL A 122 43.61 -9.34 16.58
C VAL A 122 44.22 -10.74 16.52
N ASN A 123 44.61 -11.20 15.34
CA ASN A 123 45.26 -12.51 15.16
C ASN A 123 46.59 -12.61 15.91
N ASN A 124 47.33 -11.51 15.98
CA ASN A 124 48.56 -11.38 16.76
C ASN A 124 48.30 -11.14 18.26
N GLN A 125 47.05 -11.12 18.72
CA GLN A 125 46.65 -10.82 20.11
C GLN A 125 47.18 -9.47 20.63
N THR A 126 47.47 -8.53 19.72
CA THR A 126 47.91 -7.18 20.03
C THR A 126 46.72 -6.28 20.39
N LEU A 127 45.58 -6.51 19.72
CA LEU A 127 44.32 -5.81 19.95
C LEU A 127 43.27 -6.83 20.37
N LYS A 128 42.42 -6.49 21.33
CA LYS A 128 41.28 -7.35 21.67
C LYS A 128 40.12 -7.10 20.69
N ILE A 129 39.34 -8.15 20.43
CA ILE A 129 38.26 -8.08 19.45
C ILE A 129 37.21 -7.02 19.83
N ASP A 130 36.87 -6.86 21.11
CA ASP A 130 35.90 -5.88 21.64
C ASP A 130 36.38 -4.42 21.56
N GLU A 131 37.66 -4.20 21.28
CA GLU A 131 38.23 -2.87 21.03
C GLU A 131 38.19 -2.50 19.54
N MET A 132 37.91 -3.48 18.66
CA MET A 132 38.01 -3.32 17.22
C MET A 132 36.96 -2.35 16.67
N GLY A 133 35.70 -2.41 17.13
CA GLY A 133 34.64 -1.50 16.69
C GLY A 133 34.98 -0.03 16.88
N ARG A 134 35.65 0.35 17.99
CA ARG A 134 36.09 1.74 18.21
C ARG A 134 37.13 2.17 17.16
N HIS A 135 38.10 1.31 16.87
CA HIS A 135 39.12 1.61 15.86
C HIS A 135 38.53 1.67 14.44
N ILE A 136 37.55 0.83 14.14
CA ILE A 136 36.79 0.87 12.89
C ILE A 136 36.05 2.21 12.76
N ALA A 137 35.37 2.68 13.81
CA ALA A 137 34.71 3.98 13.81
C ALA A 137 35.71 5.13 13.54
N THR A 138 36.85 5.14 14.23
CA THR A 138 37.94 6.11 13.97
C THR A 138 38.42 6.04 12.53
N ALA A 139 38.60 4.84 11.97
CA ALA A 139 39.05 4.63 10.60
C ALA A 139 38.08 5.20 9.57
N ILE A 140 36.77 4.97 9.78
CA ILE A 140 35.70 5.48 8.92
C ILE A 140 35.66 7.01 8.97
N ASP A 141 35.71 7.59 10.17
CA ASP A 141 35.58 9.04 10.38
C ASP A 141 36.78 9.85 9.89
N ASN A 142 37.98 9.27 9.95
CA ASN A 142 39.20 9.93 9.46
C ASN A 142 39.56 9.54 8.01
N SER A 143 38.78 8.67 7.37
CA SER A 143 38.99 8.32 5.96
C SER A 143 38.51 9.44 5.03
N LYS A 144 39.33 9.78 4.03
CA LYS A 144 39.00 10.69 2.92
C LYS A 144 38.23 10.03 1.78
N GLU A 145 37.92 8.74 1.91
CA GLU A 145 37.21 8.01 0.86
C GLU A 145 35.79 8.51 0.65
N GLU A 146 35.30 8.31 -0.56
CA GLU A 146 33.89 8.47 -0.88
C GLU A 146 33.05 7.50 -0.04
N LEU A 147 31.86 7.95 0.39
CA LEU A 147 30.94 7.19 1.23
C LEU A 147 30.66 5.78 0.66
N ALA A 148 30.49 5.66 -0.66
CA ALA A 148 30.22 4.38 -1.31
C ALA A 148 31.33 3.33 -1.08
N LYS A 149 32.60 3.75 -1.07
CA LYS A 149 33.74 2.85 -0.81
C LYS A 149 33.77 2.43 0.65
N LYS A 150 33.52 3.38 1.57
CA LYS A 150 33.42 3.09 3.01
C LYS A 150 32.35 2.02 3.28
N LEU A 151 31.19 2.16 2.66
CA LEU A 151 30.08 1.22 2.80
C LEU A 151 30.38 -0.14 2.16
N GLN A 152 31.06 -0.17 1.01
CA GLN A 152 31.41 -1.42 0.35
C GLN A 152 32.39 -2.23 1.20
N ALA A 153 33.44 -1.61 1.74
CA ALA A 153 34.40 -2.29 2.61
C ALA A 153 33.73 -2.95 3.84
N LEU A 154 32.72 -2.28 4.42
CA LEU A 154 31.96 -2.81 5.56
C LEU A 154 31.03 -3.96 5.13
N ARG A 155 30.35 -3.84 3.99
CA ARG A 155 29.53 -4.92 3.42
C ARG A 155 30.35 -6.16 3.12
N ASP A 156 31.52 -5.98 2.52
CA ASP A 156 32.44 -7.07 2.21
C ASP A 156 32.81 -7.84 3.49
N ILE A 157 33.05 -7.17 4.62
CA ILE A 157 33.28 -7.86 5.90
C ILE A 157 32.05 -8.65 6.35
N ILE A 158 30.87 -8.02 6.35
CA ILE A 158 29.63 -8.63 6.83
C ILE A 158 29.27 -9.88 6.01
N GLU A 159 29.48 -9.83 4.69
CA GLU A 159 29.15 -10.90 3.75
C GLU A 159 30.23 -11.97 3.65
N ASN A 160 31.47 -11.69 4.05
CA ASN A 160 32.58 -12.62 3.91
C ASN A 160 32.45 -13.83 4.84
N THR A 161 32.44 -15.03 4.26
CA THR A 161 32.28 -16.30 5.00
C THR A 161 33.52 -16.74 5.76
N ALA A 162 34.70 -16.19 5.45
CA ALA A 162 35.94 -16.46 6.17
C ALA A 162 36.05 -15.66 7.48
N LYS A 163 35.25 -14.60 7.64
CA LYS A 163 35.22 -13.76 8.85
C LYS A 163 34.38 -14.41 9.94
N THR A 164 34.88 -14.35 11.17
CA THR A 164 34.15 -14.82 12.34
C THR A 164 32.95 -13.93 12.64
N GLN A 165 31.93 -14.48 13.31
CA GLN A 165 30.76 -13.69 13.70
C GLN A 165 31.13 -12.51 14.62
N ALA A 166 32.12 -12.67 15.49
CA ALA A 166 32.60 -11.60 16.37
C ALA A 166 33.20 -10.44 15.56
N GLU A 167 34.05 -10.73 14.56
CA GLU A 167 34.63 -9.70 13.69
C GLU A 167 33.56 -8.93 12.91
N LYS A 168 32.53 -9.63 12.43
CA LYS A 168 31.41 -8.99 11.72
C LYS A 168 30.60 -8.08 12.64
N LEU A 169 30.31 -8.52 13.87
CA LEU A 169 29.61 -7.72 14.87
C LEU A 169 30.39 -6.46 15.25
N GLU A 170 31.72 -6.54 15.35
CA GLU A 170 32.57 -5.38 15.61
C GLU A 170 32.59 -4.39 14.45
N ALA A 171 32.56 -4.88 13.20
CA ALA A 171 32.41 -4.01 12.04
C ALA A 171 31.07 -3.26 12.03
N ILE A 172 29.97 -3.95 12.41
CA ILE A 172 28.65 -3.34 12.58
C ILE A 172 28.68 -2.30 13.70
N GLU A 173 29.28 -2.63 14.85
CA GLU A 173 29.39 -1.73 16.00
C GLU A 173 30.19 -0.46 15.66
N GLY A 174 31.29 -0.62 14.92
CA GLY A 174 32.09 0.50 14.43
C GLY A 174 31.32 1.38 13.44
N ALA A 175 30.57 0.78 12.52
CA ALA A 175 29.73 1.53 11.58
C ALA A 175 28.60 2.31 12.29
N VAL A 176 27.95 1.70 13.27
CA VAL A 176 26.89 2.33 14.09
C VAL A 176 27.42 3.55 14.85
N LYS A 177 28.67 3.46 15.35
CA LYS A 177 29.33 4.54 16.10
C LYS A 177 29.99 5.61 15.24
N ALA A 178 30.35 5.31 13.99
CA ALA A 178 30.96 6.26 13.09
C ALA A 178 30.07 7.50 12.88
N GLN A 179 30.64 8.68 12.95
CA GLN A 179 29.93 9.96 12.87
C GLN A 179 29.71 10.41 11.42
N THR A 180 30.61 10.01 10.52
CA THR A 180 30.58 10.37 9.10
C THR A 180 29.60 9.54 8.27
N LEU A 181 29.00 8.49 8.85
CA LEU A 181 27.93 7.71 8.21
C LEU A 181 26.56 8.29 8.54
N THR A 182 25.71 8.42 7.51
CA THR A 182 24.31 8.82 7.67
C THR A 182 23.50 7.74 8.40
N LEU A 183 22.39 8.12 9.03
CA LEU A 183 21.49 7.18 9.70
C LEU A 183 20.92 6.15 8.72
N GLU A 184 20.59 6.56 7.49
CA GLU A 184 20.19 5.67 6.40
C GLU A 184 21.28 4.65 6.05
N SER A 185 22.54 5.09 5.94
CA SER A 185 23.66 4.20 5.64
C SER A 185 23.88 3.17 6.74
N LYS A 186 23.74 3.59 8.01
CA LYS A 186 23.81 2.69 9.17
C LYS A 186 22.68 1.66 9.13
N LEU A 187 21.47 2.08 8.79
CA LEU A 187 20.32 1.19 8.66
C LEU A 187 20.53 0.13 7.57
N ALA A 188 21.02 0.54 6.39
CA ALA A 188 21.30 -0.39 5.30
C ALA A 188 22.35 -1.46 5.66
N LEU A 189 23.35 -1.11 6.49
CA LEU A 189 24.33 -2.07 7.00
C LEU A 189 23.70 -3.04 8.02
N LEU A 190 22.81 -2.56 8.89
CA LEU A 190 22.08 -3.42 9.83
C LEU A 190 21.14 -4.40 9.10
N GLU A 191 20.45 -3.94 8.06
CA GLU A 191 19.64 -4.82 7.20
C GLU A 191 20.50 -5.89 6.51
N THR A 192 21.66 -5.50 5.99
CA THR A 192 22.64 -6.42 5.41
C THR A 192 23.10 -7.46 6.45
N ALA A 193 23.34 -7.04 7.69
CA ALA A 193 23.73 -7.92 8.78
C ALA A 193 22.63 -8.93 9.15
N ILE A 194 21.37 -8.51 9.21
CA ILE A 194 20.22 -9.40 9.48
C ILE A 194 20.07 -10.40 8.35
N LYS A 195 20.13 -9.95 7.09
CA LYS A 195 20.04 -10.82 5.92
C LYS A 195 21.14 -11.88 5.91
N ASN A 196 22.35 -11.51 6.33
CA ASN A 196 23.48 -12.42 6.50
C ASN A 196 23.45 -13.20 7.82
N GLN A 197 22.37 -13.12 8.60
CA GLN A 197 22.20 -13.80 9.89
C GLN A 197 23.32 -13.48 10.90
N THR A 198 24.00 -12.35 10.72
CA THR A 198 25.07 -11.88 11.62
C THR A 198 24.47 -11.23 12.85
N LEU A 199 23.39 -10.47 12.66
CA LEU A 199 22.62 -9.78 13.70
C LEU A 199 21.21 -10.35 13.71
N LYS A 200 20.61 -10.53 14.89
CA LYS A 200 19.19 -10.89 14.96
C LYS A 200 18.31 -9.67 14.79
N GLN A 201 17.08 -9.89 14.34
CA GLN A 201 16.15 -8.80 14.08
C GLN A 201 15.81 -8.01 15.35
N GLU A 202 15.65 -8.70 16.49
CA GLU A 202 15.38 -8.08 17.79
C GLU A 202 16.53 -7.21 18.32
N GLU A 203 17.76 -7.40 17.84
CA GLU A 203 18.94 -6.65 18.28
C GLU A 203 19.11 -5.32 17.51
N MET A 204 18.34 -5.12 16.43
CA MET A 204 18.45 -3.93 15.57
C MET A 204 18.12 -2.64 16.32
N ALA A 205 17.06 -2.64 17.13
CA ALA A 205 16.63 -1.46 17.87
C ALA A 205 17.72 -0.97 18.84
N GLU A 206 18.45 -1.87 19.50
CA GLU A 206 19.53 -1.51 20.43
C GLU A 206 20.71 -0.83 19.70
N LYS A 207 21.06 -1.32 18.51
CA LYS A 207 22.09 -0.69 17.67
C LYS A 207 21.64 0.69 17.18
N LEU A 208 20.37 0.84 16.80
CA LEU A 208 19.81 2.12 16.38
C LEU A 208 19.73 3.14 17.51
N ILE A 209 19.45 2.72 18.76
CA ILE A 209 19.51 3.61 19.94
C ILE A 209 20.93 4.19 20.07
N THR A 210 21.95 3.36 19.89
CA THR A 210 23.35 3.80 19.93
C THR A 210 23.65 4.79 18.81
N ALA A 211 23.20 4.51 17.57
CA ALA A 211 23.35 5.43 16.44
C ALA A 211 22.70 6.79 16.72
N ILE A 212 21.45 6.80 17.20
CA ILE A 212 20.67 8.01 17.48
C ILE A 212 21.32 8.84 18.59
N ASN A 213 21.74 8.19 19.68
CA ASN A 213 22.39 8.90 20.78
C ASN A 213 23.72 9.55 20.38
N ASN A 214 24.42 8.97 19.39
CA ASN A 214 25.68 9.49 18.87
C ASN A 214 25.51 10.46 17.71
N LEU A 215 24.27 10.75 17.25
CA LEU A 215 24.06 11.79 16.23
C LEU A 215 24.58 13.14 16.73
N GLN A 216 25.25 13.86 15.84
CA GLN A 216 25.72 15.21 16.08
C GLN A 216 24.66 16.26 15.72
N GLY A 217 24.89 17.51 16.09
CA GLY A 217 23.97 18.62 15.82
C GLY A 217 23.01 18.92 16.97
N ASN A 218 22.21 19.96 16.78
CA ASN A 218 21.14 20.34 17.70
C ASN A 218 19.96 19.34 17.59
N MET A 219 18.95 19.50 18.46
CA MET A 219 17.79 18.60 18.48
C MET A 219 17.06 18.56 17.14
N GLU A 220 16.91 19.71 16.49
CA GLU A 220 16.22 19.86 15.20
C GLU A 220 16.91 19.04 14.10
N ALA A 221 18.23 19.17 13.95
CA ALA A 221 19.00 18.40 12.97
C ALA A 221 18.95 16.89 13.23
N LYS A 222 18.90 16.49 14.51
CA LYS A 222 18.75 15.07 14.88
C LYS A 222 17.37 14.54 14.48
N ILE A 223 16.31 15.30 14.73
CA ILE A 223 14.94 14.94 14.34
C ILE A 223 14.85 14.84 12.82
N GLU A 224 15.38 15.81 12.09
CA GLU A 224 15.39 15.81 10.62
C GLU A 224 16.03 14.55 10.06
N ALA A 225 17.21 14.17 10.57
CA ALA A 225 17.89 12.95 10.14
C ALA A 225 17.09 11.66 10.44
N ILE A 226 16.35 11.62 11.56
CA ILE A 226 15.48 10.50 11.91
C ILE A 226 14.26 10.46 10.99
N THR A 227 13.61 11.60 10.77
CA THR A 227 12.44 11.74 9.89
C THR A 227 12.77 11.36 8.45
N GLU A 228 13.91 11.83 7.93
CA GLU A 228 14.38 11.47 6.59
C GLU A 228 14.56 9.96 6.45
N ALA A 229 15.18 9.32 7.45
CA ALA A 229 15.36 7.87 7.46
C ALA A 229 14.02 7.09 7.54
N ILE A 230 13.05 7.55 8.36
CA ILE A 230 11.71 6.95 8.45
C ILE A 230 10.94 7.07 7.11
N ASN A 231 11.04 8.22 6.47
CA ASN A 231 10.29 8.53 5.26
C ASN A 231 10.94 7.97 3.99
N ASN A 232 12.20 7.51 4.06
CA ASN A 232 12.90 6.96 2.91
C ASN A 232 12.15 5.74 2.36
N VAL A 233 11.83 5.79 1.07
CA VAL A 233 11.05 4.76 0.36
C VAL A 233 11.77 3.42 0.23
N ASN A 234 13.10 3.41 0.33
CA ASN A 234 13.91 2.20 0.19
C ASN A 234 14.08 1.43 1.51
N THR A 235 13.62 2.00 2.64
CA THR A 235 13.73 1.33 3.94
C THR A 235 12.55 0.39 4.18
N THR A 236 12.84 -0.80 4.70
CA THR A 236 11.81 -1.82 4.98
C THR A 236 10.88 -1.38 6.12
N LEU A 237 9.66 -1.91 6.17
CA LEU A 237 8.71 -1.59 7.24
C LEU A 237 9.27 -2.00 8.61
N GLU A 238 9.90 -3.16 8.67
CA GLU A 238 10.55 -3.68 9.87
C GLU A 238 11.65 -2.73 10.37
N SER A 239 12.50 -2.24 9.46
CA SER A 239 13.54 -1.25 9.77
C SER A 239 12.96 0.09 10.25
N LYS A 240 11.87 0.56 9.64
CA LYS A 240 11.17 1.78 10.07
C LYS A 240 10.62 1.63 11.49
N LEU A 241 9.99 0.48 11.80
CA LEU A 241 9.46 0.20 13.13
C LEU A 241 10.58 0.12 14.18
N ALA A 242 11.70 -0.54 13.86
CA ALA A 242 12.86 -0.60 14.75
C ALA A 242 13.47 0.79 14.99
N LEU A 243 13.50 1.65 13.98
CA LEU A 243 13.98 3.02 14.09
C LEU A 243 13.06 3.89 14.95
N ILE A 244 11.75 3.74 14.80
CA ILE A 244 10.75 4.42 15.65
C ILE A 244 10.89 3.96 17.11
N GLU A 245 10.98 2.65 17.34
CA GLU A 245 11.20 2.10 18.67
C GLU A 245 12.49 2.65 19.30
N ALA A 246 13.57 2.68 18.52
CA ALA A 246 14.85 3.23 18.96
C ALA A 246 14.77 4.73 19.26
N ALA A 247 14.08 5.52 18.43
CA ALA A 247 13.89 6.95 18.68
C ALA A 247 13.07 7.21 19.95
N ILE A 248 12.01 6.42 20.19
CA ILE A 248 11.23 6.51 21.42
C ILE A 248 12.08 6.16 22.66
N LYS A 249 12.97 5.17 22.53
CA LYS A 249 13.85 4.72 23.62
C LYS A 249 15.14 5.55 23.77
N ALA A 250 15.50 6.38 22.79
CA ALA A 250 16.68 7.22 22.84
C ALA A 250 16.59 8.21 24.00
N GLN A 251 17.65 8.30 24.79
CA GLN A 251 17.72 9.20 25.95
C GLN A 251 18.03 10.64 25.55
N THR A 252 18.62 10.82 24.37
CA THR A 252 19.03 12.12 23.84
C THR A 252 17.89 12.94 23.26
N LEU A 253 16.69 12.37 23.10
CA LEU A 253 15.50 13.05 22.57
C LEU A 253 14.55 13.47 23.69
N SER A 254 13.99 14.68 23.59
CA SER A 254 12.93 15.17 24.46
C SER A 254 11.60 14.44 24.21
N LEU A 255 10.69 14.46 25.19
CA LEU A 255 9.36 13.85 25.03
C LEU A 255 8.56 14.46 23.88
N GLU A 256 8.60 15.78 23.71
CA GLU A 256 7.91 16.51 22.62
C GLU A 256 8.39 16.02 21.25
N ALA A 257 9.71 16.04 21.01
CA ALA A 257 10.33 15.47 19.81
C ALA A 257 9.93 14.01 19.52
N LYS A 258 9.72 13.18 20.55
CA LYS A 258 9.27 11.79 20.37
C LYS A 258 7.82 11.71 19.89
N LEU A 259 6.95 12.61 20.34
CA LEU A 259 5.55 12.69 19.91
C LEU A 259 5.45 13.19 18.46
N ASP A 260 6.25 14.20 18.10
CA ASP A 260 6.29 14.73 16.72
C ASP A 260 6.71 13.65 15.72
N LEU A 261 7.72 12.83 16.09
CA LEU A 261 8.16 11.70 15.28
C LEU A 261 7.07 10.63 15.11
N LEU A 262 6.26 10.38 16.16
CA LEU A 262 5.14 9.44 16.09
C LEU A 262 4.06 9.95 15.14
N GLU A 263 3.73 11.24 15.20
CA GLU A 263 2.77 11.86 14.30
C GLU A 263 3.25 11.82 12.84
N ALA A 264 4.51 12.15 12.59
CA ALA A 264 5.12 12.09 11.26
C ALA A 264 5.12 10.65 10.70
N ALA A 265 5.45 9.66 11.53
CA ALA A 265 5.43 8.25 11.13
C ALA A 265 4.02 7.77 10.76
N ILE A 266 2.99 8.17 11.51
CA ILE A 266 1.59 7.85 11.21
C ILE A 266 1.17 8.47 9.87
N LYS A 267 1.56 9.72 9.62
CA LYS A 267 1.31 10.41 8.34
C LYS A 267 2.05 9.77 7.16
N ALA A 268 3.16 9.08 7.40
CA ALA A 268 3.99 8.44 6.38
C ALA A 268 3.60 6.98 6.06
N LEU A 269 2.54 6.43 6.67
CA LEU A 269 2.05 5.09 6.36
C LEU A 269 1.57 4.99 4.89
N PRO A 270 1.80 3.85 4.20
CA PRO A 270 1.36 3.68 2.82
C PRO A 270 -0.15 3.83 2.66
N ASP A 271 -0.58 4.58 1.64
CA ASP A 271 -1.97 4.61 1.20
C ASP A 271 -2.29 3.35 0.39
N TYR A 272 -3.19 2.51 0.92
CA TYR A 272 -3.59 1.24 0.31
C TYR A 272 -4.79 1.36 -0.65
N THR A 273 -5.27 2.58 -0.91
CA THR A 273 -6.48 2.82 -1.73
C THR A 273 -6.37 2.21 -3.13
N SER A 274 -5.21 2.34 -3.78
CA SER A 274 -5.00 1.79 -5.14
C SER A 274 -4.99 0.26 -5.18
N GLN A 275 -4.41 -0.39 -4.18
CA GLN A 275 -4.39 -1.86 -4.04
C GLN A 275 -5.78 -2.41 -3.76
N LEU A 276 -6.59 -1.68 -2.98
CA LEU A 276 -7.97 -2.04 -2.71
C LEU A 276 -8.84 -1.95 -3.97
N GLU A 277 -8.66 -0.90 -4.80
CA GLU A 277 -9.33 -0.80 -6.11
C GLU A 277 -8.89 -1.90 -7.09
N ALA A 278 -7.62 -2.32 -7.07
CA ALA A 278 -7.16 -3.45 -7.87
C ALA A 278 -7.77 -4.79 -7.42
N ILE A 279 -7.95 -5.00 -6.11
CA ILE A 279 -8.65 -6.17 -5.54
C ILE A 279 -10.13 -6.16 -5.95
N LYS A 280 -10.79 -5.01 -5.85
CA LYS A 280 -12.17 -4.81 -6.32
C LYS A 280 -12.30 -5.13 -7.82
N THR A 281 -11.38 -4.61 -8.64
CA THR A 281 -11.30 -4.93 -10.07
C THR A 281 -11.09 -6.43 -10.32
N ALA A 282 -10.28 -7.13 -9.50
CA ALA A 282 -10.09 -8.58 -9.61
C ALA A 282 -11.35 -9.38 -9.22
N ILE A 283 -12.10 -8.91 -8.22
CA ILE A 283 -13.41 -9.45 -7.83
C ILE A 283 -14.44 -9.26 -8.96
N GLU A 284 -14.46 -8.08 -9.60
CA GLU A 284 -15.31 -7.77 -10.76
C GLU A 284 -14.97 -8.63 -11.99
N ASN A 285 -13.71 -9.08 -12.11
CA ASN A 285 -13.23 -9.94 -13.19
C ASN A 285 -13.35 -11.45 -12.91
N LEU A 286 -13.99 -11.85 -11.80
CA LEU A 286 -14.37 -13.26 -11.58
C LEU A 286 -15.37 -13.67 -12.68
N PRO A 287 -15.17 -14.81 -13.38
CA PRO A 287 -15.97 -15.16 -14.54
C PRO A 287 -17.47 -15.32 -14.24
N ASN A 288 -18.30 -14.62 -15.01
CA ASN A 288 -19.75 -14.81 -15.03
C ASN A 288 -20.10 -16.14 -15.74
N TYR A 289 -20.14 -17.22 -14.97
CA TYR A 289 -20.53 -18.56 -15.46
C TYR A 289 -22.01 -18.65 -15.87
N GLY A 290 -22.85 -17.69 -15.46
CA GLY A 290 -24.25 -17.59 -15.85
C GLY A 290 -24.42 -17.37 -17.35
N ASP A 291 -23.65 -16.45 -17.94
CA ASP A 291 -23.72 -16.15 -19.38
C ASP A 291 -23.24 -17.34 -20.24
N LYS A 292 -22.25 -18.08 -19.73
CA LYS A 292 -21.77 -19.31 -20.38
C LYS A 292 -22.82 -20.42 -20.32
N LEU A 293 -23.57 -20.54 -19.22
CA LEU A 293 -24.69 -21.47 -19.11
C LEU A 293 -25.83 -21.08 -20.05
N SER A 294 -26.15 -19.80 -20.15
CA SER A 294 -27.18 -19.28 -21.07
C SER A 294 -26.80 -19.47 -22.54
N ALA A 295 -25.51 -19.39 -22.89
CA ALA A 295 -25.04 -19.72 -24.23
C ALA A 295 -25.16 -21.22 -24.55
N ILE A 296 -24.93 -22.08 -23.55
CA ILE A 296 -25.15 -23.54 -23.68
C ILE A 296 -26.65 -23.84 -23.83
N GLU A 297 -27.51 -23.20 -23.02
CA GLU A 297 -28.97 -23.32 -23.07
C GLU A 297 -29.54 -22.84 -24.42
N ALA A 298 -29.05 -21.70 -24.93
CA ALA A 298 -29.41 -21.18 -26.24
C ALA A 298 -28.95 -22.11 -27.38
N ALA A 299 -27.76 -22.70 -27.28
CA ALA A 299 -27.27 -23.68 -28.25
C ALA A 299 -28.12 -24.96 -28.24
N ILE A 300 -28.57 -25.42 -27.07
CA ILE A 300 -29.48 -26.57 -26.91
C ILE A 300 -30.83 -26.28 -27.58
N ASN A 301 -31.39 -25.10 -27.35
CA ASN A 301 -32.69 -24.69 -27.91
C ASN A 301 -32.67 -24.50 -29.43
N ALA A 302 -31.50 -24.31 -30.03
CA ALA A 302 -31.35 -24.02 -31.45
C ALA A 302 -31.19 -25.27 -32.35
N MET A 303 -31.26 -26.51 -31.84
CA MET A 303 -30.88 -27.72 -32.60
C MET A 303 -31.99 -28.78 -32.80
N PRO A 304 -32.10 -29.44 -33.98
CA PRO A 304 -33.28 -30.24 -34.38
C PRO A 304 -33.24 -31.78 -34.20
N ASP A 305 -32.19 -32.39 -33.63
CA ASP A 305 -32.09 -33.88 -33.48
C ASP A 305 -31.27 -34.29 -32.26
N TYR A 306 -31.53 -35.42 -31.60
CA TYR A 306 -31.25 -35.58 -30.15
C TYR A 306 -30.47 -36.84 -29.69
N SER A 307 -30.08 -37.78 -30.55
CA SER A 307 -29.47 -39.06 -30.07
C SER A 307 -27.97 -38.97 -29.72
N ASP A 308 -27.21 -38.03 -30.29
CA ASP A 308 -25.73 -37.97 -30.15
C ASP A 308 -25.26 -36.80 -29.26
N LYS A 309 -26.18 -36.10 -28.59
CA LYS A 309 -25.96 -34.72 -28.08
C LYS A 309 -25.85 -34.57 -26.57
N PHE A 310 -26.09 -35.63 -25.81
CA PHE A 310 -25.90 -35.59 -24.36
C PHE A 310 -24.41 -35.65 -23.97
N ASP A 311 -23.59 -36.32 -24.77
CA ASP A 311 -22.14 -36.39 -24.59
C ASP A 311 -21.46 -35.02 -24.67
N ALA A 312 -21.98 -34.12 -25.52
CA ALA A 312 -21.47 -32.75 -25.65
C ALA A 312 -21.75 -31.91 -24.39
N VAL A 313 -22.91 -32.10 -23.75
CA VAL A 313 -23.27 -31.43 -22.49
C VAL A 313 -22.38 -31.94 -21.36
N VAL A 314 -22.19 -33.27 -21.29
CA VAL A 314 -21.29 -33.91 -20.33
C VAL A 314 -19.84 -33.45 -20.53
N ALA A 315 -19.37 -33.33 -21.77
CA ALA A 315 -18.04 -32.82 -22.09
C ALA A 315 -17.87 -31.34 -21.67
N ALA A 316 -18.87 -30.50 -21.90
CA ALA A 316 -18.85 -29.09 -21.50
C ALA A 316 -18.85 -28.91 -19.97
N LEU A 317 -19.66 -29.68 -19.25
CA LEU A 317 -19.70 -29.69 -17.78
C LEU A 317 -18.37 -30.15 -17.18
N ASN A 318 -17.76 -31.19 -17.75
CA ASN A 318 -16.44 -31.67 -17.32
C ASN A 318 -15.33 -30.64 -17.59
N ALA A 319 -15.34 -29.98 -18.75
CA ALA A 319 -14.39 -28.91 -19.04
C ALA A 319 -14.53 -27.73 -18.06
N MET A 320 -15.77 -27.37 -17.71
CA MET A 320 -16.06 -26.33 -16.72
C MET A 320 -15.58 -26.75 -15.32
N LYS A 321 -15.82 -28.00 -14.92
CA LYS A 321 -15.31 -28.56 -13.67
C LYS A 321 -13.78 -28.46 -13.59
N THR A 322 -13.07 -28.86 -14.65
CA THR A 322 -11.60 -28.76 -14.70
C THR A 322 -11.10 -27.32 -14.58
N GLN A 323 -11.78 -26.36 -15.21
CA GLN A 323 -11.46 -24.93 -15.05
C GLN A 323 -11.66 -24.46 -13.61
N ILE A 324 -12.72 -24.91 -12.94
CA ILE A 324 -13.04 -24.55 -11.55
C ILE A 324 -12.04 -25.18 -10.57
N GLU A 325 -11.64 -26.44 -10.78
CA GLU A 325 -10.63 -27.12 -9.97
C GLU A 325 -9.24 -26.46 -10.09
N ALA A 326 -8.91 -25.88 -11.25
CA ALA A 326 -7.68 -25.13 -11.46
C ALA A 326 -7.63 -23.80 -10.68
N LEU A 327 -8.77 -23.30 -10.17
CA LEU A 327 -8.85 -22.10 -9.34
C LEU A 327 -8.55 -22.36 -7.84
N GLY A 328 -8.30 -23.60 -7.44
CA GLY A 328 -7.86 -23.97 -6.09
C GLY A 328 -8.98 -24.45 -5.15
N THR A 329 -8.63 -24.74 -3.89
CA THR A 329 -9.48 -25.45 -2.90
C THR A 329 -10.73 -24.68 -2.45
N GLY A 330 -10.83 -23.39 -2.76
CA GLY A 330 -11.99 -22.54 -2.44
C GLY A 330 -13.25 -22.87 -3.24
N GLN A 331 -13.16 -23.68 -4.29
CA GLN A 331 -14.28 -23.99 -5.21
C GLN A 331 -14.67 -25.47 -5.24
N THR A 332 -14.15 -26.29 -4.32
CA THR A 332 -14.39 -27.75 -4.28
C THR A 332 -15.87 -28.11 -4.22
N ALA A 333 -16.66 -27.36 -3.43
CA ALA A 333 -18.11 -27.60 -3.30
C ALA A 333 -18.87 -27.34 -4.62
N ILE A 334 -18.39 -26.43 -5.48
CA ILE A 334 -18.96 -26.18 -6.81
C ILE A 334 -18.59 -27.32 -7.76
N ALA A 335 -17.33 -27.76 -7.74
CA ALA A 335 -16.88 -28.90 -8.54
C ALA A 335 -17.64 -30.19 -8.19
N GLU A 336 -17.96 -30.42 -6.91
CA GLU A 336 -18.78 -31.54 -6.42
C GLU A 336 -20.22 -31.46 -6.93
N LYS A 337 -20.83 -30.26 -6.93
CA LYS A 337 -22.19 -30.04 -7.46
C LYS A 337 -22.25 -30.25 -8.97
N ILE A 338 -21.26 -29.78 -9.72
CA ILE A 338 -21.15 -30.03 -11.17
C ILE A 338 -20.98 -31.52 -11.44
N ALA A 339 -20.17 -32.23 -10.64
CA ALA A 339 -19.99 -33.67 -10.75
C ALA A 339 -21.28 -34.46 -10.45
N ALA A 340 -22.06 -34.03 -9.45
CA ALA A 340 -23.35 -34.64 -9.13
C ALA A 340 -24.36 -34.49 -10.27
N VAL A 341 -24.45 -33.30 -10.87
CA VAL A 341 -25.35 -33.05 -12.02
C VAL A 341 -24.87 -33.78 -13.27
N THR A 342 -23.57 -33.84 -13.52
CA THR A 342 -22.99 -34.63 -14.60
C THR A 342 -23.36 -36.12 -14.47
N THR A 343 -23.31 -36.67 -13.25
CA THR A 343 -23.75 -38.04 -12.96
C THR A 343 -25.25 -38.23 -13.22
N ALA A 344 -26.09 -37.29 -12.78
CA ALA A 344 -27.53 -37.36 -13.01
C ALA A 344 -27.89 -37.33 -14.51
N ILE A 345 -27.19 -36.51 -15.30
CA ILE A 345 -27.36 -36.45 -16.76
C ILE A 345 -26.95 -37.78 -17.39
N ASN A 346 -25.81 -38.38 -16.99
CA ASN A 346 -25.39 -39.69 -17.49
C ASN A 346 -26.42 -40.79 -17.24
N ASN A 347 -27.05 -40.81 -16.06
CA ASN A 347 -28.10 -41.79 -15.76
C ASN A 347 -29.32 -41.62 -16.69
N LEU A 348 -29.71 -40.38 -17.01
CA LEU A 348 -30.80 -40.11 -17.95
C LEU A 348 -30.46 -40.57 -19.38
N ILE A 349 -29.19 -40.46 -19.79
CA ILE A 349 -28.71 -41.00 -21.07
C ILE A 349 -28.87 -42.52 -21.11
N GLU A 350 -28.52 -43.21 -20.02
CA GLU A 350 -28.68 -44.67 -19.91
C GLU A 350 -30.16 -45.09 -19.95
N GLU A 351 -31.06 -44.34 -19.32
CA GLU A 351 -32.51 -44.58 -19.40
C GLU A 351 -33.06 -44.41 -20.82
N VAL A 352 -32.56 -43.44 -21.58
CA VAL A 352 -32.93 -43.26 -22.99
C VAL A 352 -32.40 -44.42 -23.83
N ASN A 353 -31.14 -44.80 -23.66
CA ASN A 353 -30.49 -45.88 -24.42
C ASN A 353 -31.12 -47.26 -24.13
N SER A 354 -31.61 -47.46 -22.92
CA SER A 354 -32.34 -48.69 -22.52
C SER A 354 -33.82 -48.67 -22.93
N GLY A 355 -34.33 -47.55 -23.48
CA GLY A 355 -35.72 -47.39 -23.90
C GLY A 355 -36.71 -47.17 -22.76
N ASN A 356 -36.22 -46.92 -21.53
CA ASN A 356 -37.04 -46.72 -20.33
C ASN A 356 -37.62 -45.29 -20.24
N THR A 357 -37.02 -44.32 -20.94
CA THR A 357 -37.56 -42.97 -21.09
C THR A 357 -37.38 -42.48 -22.53
N SER A 358 -38.20 -41.51 -22.95
CA SER A 358 -38.04 -40.88 -24.26
C SER A 358 -36.93 -39.83 -24.22
N ALA A 359 -36.23 -39.63 -25.33
CA ALA A 359 -35.21 -38.59 -25.45
C ALA A 359 -35.76 -37.18 -25.12
N ALA A 360 -37.03 -36.90 -25.46
CA ALA A 360 -37.69 -35.64 -25.13
C ALA A 360 -37.93 -35.47 -23.62
N ALA A 361 -38.34 -36.54 -22.93
CA ALA A 361 -38.54 -36.51 -21.48
C ALA A 361 -37.22 -36.41 -20.71
N ALA A 362 -36.16 -37.08 -21.19
CA ALA A 362 -34.82 -36.92 -20.64
C ALA A 362 -34.28 -35.51 -20.86
N LEU A 363 -34.48 -34.91 -22.05
CA LEU A 363 -34.06 -33.55 -22.35
C LEU A 363 -34.69 -32.52 -21.40
N ALA A 364 -36.00 -32.63 -21.13
CA ALA A 364 -36.68 -31.76 -20.17
C ALA A 364 -36.07 -31.85 -18.76
N GLN A 365 -35.70 -33.05 -18.33
CA GLN A 365 -35.06 -33.27 -17.04
C GLN A 365 -33.60 -32.79 -17.01
N ILE A 366 -32.86 -32.90 -18.12
CA ILE A 366 -31.50 -32.37 -18.25
C ILE A 366 -31.53 -30.84 -18.13
N ILE A 367 -32.46 -30.17 -18.82
CA ILE A 367 -32.65 -28.72 -18.73
C ILE A 367 -32.96 -28.33 -17.28
N GLN A 368 -33.87 -29.03 -16.61
CA GLN A 368 -34.19 -28.78 -15.21
C GLN A 368 -32.98 -28.93 -14.28
N LYS A 369 -32.14 -29.97 -14.49
CA LYS A 369 -30.94 -30.21 -13.69
C LYS A 369 -29.85 -29.16 -13.93
N LEU A 370 -29.75 -28.63 -15.15
CA LEU A 370 -28.85 -27.52 -15.46
C LEU A 370 -29.30 -26.20 -14.79
N GLU A 371 -30.60 -25.94 -14.74
CA GLU A 371 -31.16 -24.79 -14.01
C GLU A 371 -31.01 -24.92 -12.49
N GLU A 372 -31.22 -26.13 -11.93
CA GLU A 372 -30.91 -26.41 -10.52
C GLU A 372 -29.42 -26.22 -10.21
N LEU A 373 -28.54 -26.62 -11.13
CA LEU A 373 -27.09 -26.42 -10.98
C LEU A 373 -26.75 -24.92 -10.96
N LYS A 374 -27.34 -24.14 -11.87
CA LYS A 374 -27.19 -22.68 -11.97
C LYS A 374 -27.51 -21.99 -10.66
N GLY A 375 -28.64 -22.31 -10.03
CA GLY A 375 -29.03 -21.77 -8.72
C GLY A 375 -28.13 -22.22 -7.56
N ASN A 376 -27.36 -23.29 -7.75
CA ASN A 376 -26.49 -23.86 -6.73
C ASN A 376 -25.02 -23.38 -6.81
N ILE A 377 -24.60 -22.79 -7.93
CA ILE A 377 -23.22 -22.38 -8.20
C ILE A 377 -23.04 -20.85 -8.34
N GLY A 378 -24.13 -20.10 -8.57
CA GLY A 378 -24.11 -18.63 -8.55
C GLY A 378 -24.25 -18.10 -7.13
N GLY A 379 -23.21 -17.42 -6.64
CA GLY A 379 -23.34 -16.53 -5.48
C GLY A 379 -24.18 -15.31 -5.86
N GLY A 380 -25.50 -15.48 -5.85
CA GLY A 380 -26.48 -14.46 -6.20
C GLY A 380 -27.71 -15.11 -6.82
N ASP A 381 -28.87 -14.81 -6.23
CA ASP A 381 -30.16 -14.82 -6.92
C ASP A 381 -30.91 -16.15 -6.87
N THR A 382 -31.73 -16.27 -5.82
CA THR A 382 -33.01 -16.96 -6.00
C THR A 382 -33.74 -16.19 -7.12
N PRO A 383 -34.09 -16.81 -8.26
CA PRO A 383 -34.91 -16.12 -9.25
C PRO A 383 -36.28 -15.90 -8.61
N SER A 384 -36.54 -14.67 -8.18
CA SER A 384 -37.90 -14.22 -7.97
C SER A 384 -38.65 -14.40 -9.29
N THR A 385 -39.85 -14.98 -9.24
CA THR A 385 -40.78 -15.14 -10.36
C THR A 385 -41.40 -13.80 -10.80
N GLU A 386 -40.78 -12.68 -10.45
CA GLU A 386 -41.29 -11.35 -10.72
C GLU A 386 -41.03 -10.99 -12.19
N ASP A 387 -42.11 -10.72 -12.93
CA ASP A 387 -42.03 -10.31 -14.33
C ASP A 387 -41.55 -8.85 -14.45
N TYR A 388 -40.83 -8.54 -15.53
CA TYR A 388 -40.34 -7.20 -15.84
C TYR A 388 -40.79 -6.73 -17.23
N VAL A 389 -40.69 -5.42 -17.44
CA VAL A 389 -40.88 -4.75 -18.73
C VAL A 389 -39.63 -3.93 -19.04
N ASP A 390 -39.08 -4.14 -20.23
CA ASP A 390 -38.08 -3.25 -20.82
C ASP A 390 -38.80 -2.10 -21.54
N LEU A 391 -38.60 -0.87 -21.06
CA LEU A 391 -39.19 0.34 -21.63
C LEU A 391 -38.32 0.99 -22.73
N GLY A 392 -37.18 0.38 -23.08
CA GLY A 392 -36.26 0.94 -24.07
C GLY A 392 -35.55 2.20 -23.57
N LEU A 393 -35.38 2.33 -22.26
CA LEU A 393 -34.67 3.45 -21.65
C LEU A 393 -33.17 3.37 -21.98
N PRO A 394 -32.48 4.53 -22.16
CA PRO A 394 -31.04 4.56 -22.44
C PRO A 394 -30.17 3.75 -21.48
N SER A 395 -30.52 3.68 -20.19
CA SER A 395 -29.82 2.89 -19.17
C SER A 395 -29.93 1.37 -19.36
N GLY A 396 -30.91 0.91 -20.14
CA GLY A 396 -31.24 -0.51 -20.28
C GLY A 396 -31.94 -1.11 -19.04
N ILE A 397 -32.27 -0.30 -18.04
CA ILE A 397 -32.91 -0.76 -16.80
C ILE A 397 -34.33 -1.26 -17.09
N LYS A 398 -34.67 -2.41 -16.50
CA LYS A 398 -35.97 -3.06 -16.66
C LYS A 398 -36.79 -2.85 -15.40
N TRP A 399 -38.05 -2.51 -15.57
CA TRP A 399 -38.97 -2.17 -14.48
C TRP A 399 -39.88 -3.35 -14.17
N ALA A 400 -40.15 -3.63 -12.90
CA ALA A 400 -41.12 -4.67 -12.52
C ALA A 400 -42.52 -4.36 -13.07
N THR A 401 -43.27 -5.39 -13.43
CA THR A 401 -44.65 -5.22 -13.93
C THR A 401 -45.60 -4.66 -12.88
N LYS A 402 -45.30 -4.82 -11.59
CA LYS A 402 -46.14 -4.40 -10.46
C LYS A 402 -45.33 -3.87 -9.28
N ASN A 403 -46.00 -3.19 -8.35
CA ASN A 403 -45.39 -2.71 -7.12
C ASN A 403 -44.98 -3.88 -6.22
N LEU A 404 -43.97 -3.69 -5.38
CA LEU A 404 -43.57 -4.69 -4.41
C LEU A 404 -44.73 -5.04 -3.45
N GLY A 405 -44.98 -6.32 -3.23
CA GLY A 405 -46.13 -6.81 -2.45
C GLY A 405 -47.48 -6.82 -3.19
N ALA A 406 -47.54 -6.35 -4.44
CA ALA A 406 -48.76 -6.37 -5.24
C ALA A 406 -48.99 -7.74 -5.92
N SER A 407 -50.25 -8.11 -6.11
CA SER A 407 -50.61 -9.32 -6.87
C SER A 407 -50.66 -9.09 -8.38
N LYS A 408 -50.96 -7.85 -8.81
CA LYS A 408 -51.08 -7.44 -10.22
C LYS A 408 -50.69 -5.97 -10.42
N PRO A 409 -50.44 -5.49 -11.67
CA PRO A 409 -49.92 -4.14 -11.93
C PRO A 409 -50.74 -2.98 -11.36
N SER A 410 -52.07 -3.12 -11.30
CA SER A 410 -52.97 -2.10 -10.77
C SER A 410 -53.03 -2.05 -9.24
N ASP A 411 -52.59 -3.10 -8.55
CA ASP A 411 -52.61 -3.14 -7.09
C ASP A 411 -51.52 -2.26 -6.48
N TYR A 412 -51.84 -1.59 -5.37
CA TYR A 412 -50.96 -0.62 -4.74
C TYR A 412 -49.70 -1.26 -4.16
N GLY A 413 -49.78 -2.51 -3.72
CA GLY A 413 -48.70 -3.20 -3.03
C GLY A 413 -48.53 -2.73 -1.59
N ASP A 414 -47.36 -3.00 -1.05
CA ASP A 414 -46.97 -2.64 0.30
C ASP A 414 -46.33 -1.26 0.37
N TYR A 415 -46.27 -0.69 1.58
CA TYR A 415 -45.70 0.62 1.85
C TYR A 415 -44.49 0.44 2.77
N TYR A 416 -43.40 1.13 2.46
CA TYR A 416 -42.14 1.02 3.17
C TYR A 416 -41.67 2.39 3.59
N ALA A 417 -41.16 2.52 4.82
CA ALA A 417 -40.34 3.68 5.17
C ALA A 417 -38.96 3.52 4.51
N TRP A 418 -38.31 4.62 4.16
CA TRP A 418 -37.07 4.57 3.40
C TRP A 418 -35.95 3.87 4.20
N GLY A 419 -35.34 2.81 3.63
CA GLY A 419 -34.35 1.98 4.33
C GLY A 419 -34.92 0.94 5.30
N GLU A 420 -36.24 0.71 5.26
CA GLU A 420 -36.92 -0.39 5.93
C GLU A 420 -37.39 -1.42 4.91
N THR A 421 -37.26 -2.70 5.27
CA THR A 421 -37.49 -3.84 4.36
C THR A 421 -38.81 -4.54 4.62
N GLU A 422 -39.53 -4.13 5.66
CA GLU A 422 -40.83 -4.66 6.07
C GLU A 422 -41.84 -3.51 6.22
N PRO A 423 -43.10 -3.71 5.83
CA PRO A 423 -44.15 -2.73 6.08
C PRO A 423 -44.50 -2.68 7.57
N LYS A 424 -45.08 -1.56 8.01
CA LYS A 424 -45.55 -1.36 9.38
C LYS A 424 -46.91 -0.65 9.45
N SER A 425 -47.48 -0.58 10.65
CA SER A 425 -48.78 0.04 10.90
C SER A 425 -48.72 1.53 11.19
N GLU A 426 -47.58 2.04 11.67
CA GLU A 426 -47.40 3.46 12.02
C GLU A 426 -46.12 4.05 11.41
N TYR A 427 -46.26 5.13 10.65
CA TYR A 427 -45.20 5.83 9.92
C TYR A 427 -44.92 7.18 10.56
N THR A 428 -44.05 7.17 11.58
CA THR A 428 -43.62 8.35 12.33
C THR A 428 -42.11 8.29 12.57
N TRP A 429 -41.50 9.40 12.98
CA TRP A 429 -40.11 9.38 13.42
C TRP A 429 -39.85 8.44 14.60
N ALA A 430 -40.78 8.36 15.56
CA ALA A 430 -40.67 7.47 16.72
C ALA A 430 -40.65 5.99 16.34
N THR A 431 -41.27 5.62 15.22
CA THR A 431 -41.34 4.24 14.72
C THR A 431 -40.36 3.97 13.58
N TYR A 432 -39.49 4.92 13.24
CA TYR A 432 -38.52 4.79 12.15
C TYR A 432 -37.31 3.94 12.59
N LYS A 433 -36.94 2.93 11.79
CA LYS A 433 -35.88 1.94 12.10
C LYS A 433 -34.55 2.59 12.46
N TRP A 434 -34.21 3.70 11.80
CA TRP A 434 -32.95 4.40 11.98
C TRP A 434 -33.03 5.55 12.98
N MET A 435 -34.02 5.55 13.87
CA MET A 435 -34.12 6.52 14.96
C MET A 435 -33.34 6.04 16.19
N GLN A 436 -32.62 6.94 16.86
CA GLN A 436 -32.02 6.64 18.17
C GLN A 436 -33.12 6.22 19.16
N THR A 437 -32.87 5.17 19.94
CA THR A 437 -33.84 4.62 20.90
C THR A 437 -34.41 5.71 21.82
N GLY A 438 -35.73 5.83 21.85
CA GLY A 438 -36.45 6.79 22.68
C GLY A 438 -36.56 8.21 22.10
N GLN A 439 -36.03 8.45 20.90
CA GLN A 439 -36.12 9.73 20.20
C GLN A 439 -37.21 9.71 19.11
N SER A 440 -37.63 10.90 18.68
CA SER A 440 -38.71 11.06 17.69
C SER A 440 -38.56 12.31 16.83
N ASP A 441 -37.34 12.84 16.73
CA ASP A 441 -37.00 14.03 15.97
C ASP A 441 -35.91 13.70 14.94
N TRP A 442 -35.97 14.34 13.77
CA TRP A 442 -35.09 14.09 12.64
C TRP A 442 -33.59 14.23 12.98
N LYS A 443 -33.25 14.99 14.02
CA LYS A 443 -31.88 15.15 14.53
C LYS A 443 -31.27 13.86 15.05
N HIS A 444 -32.07 12.84 15.36
CA HIS A 444 -31.62 11.61 16.00
C HIS A 444 -31.55 10.39 15.05
N ILE A 445 -31.43 10.63 13.74
CA ILE A 445 -31.25 9.56 12.74
C ILE A 445 -29.83 8.99 12.83
N THR A 446 -29.70 7.67 12.82
CA THR A 446 -28.45 6.94 13.10
C THR A 446 -27.75 6.36 11.86
N LYS A 447 -28.42 6.33 10.70
CA LYS A 447 -27.88 5.73 9.47
C LYS A 447 -28.28 6.51 8.21
N TYR A 448 -27.41 6.50 7.20
CA TYR A 448 -27.52 7.25 5.95
C TYR A 448 -27.55 8.76 6.21
N THR A 449 -26.42 9.29 6.65
CA THR A 449 -26.22 10.71 6.98
C THR A 449 -24.99 11.22 6.26
N PHE A 450 -24.96 12.50 5.92
CA PHE A 450 -23.86 13.12 5.20
C PHE A 450 -23.63 14.56 5.73
N PRO A 451 -22.51 15.23 5.38
CA PRO A 451 -22.21 16.57 5.90
C PRO A 451 -23.12 17.65 5.27
N ASP A 452 -24.40 17.64 5.64
CA ASP A 452 -25.48 18.54 5.19
C ASP A 452 -25.52 19.92 5.87
N GLY A 453 -24.58 20.23 6.75
CA GLY A 453 -24.51 21.46 7.52
C GLY A 453 -25.54 21.58 8.66
N LYS A 454 -26.30 20.52 8.97
CA LYS A 454 -27.27 20.49 10.08
C LYS A 454 -26.62 20.04 11.38
N THR A 455 -25.78 20.88 11.97
CA THR A 455 -24.93 20.55 13.13
C THR A 455 -25.68 20.21 14.42
N GLU A 456 -26.99 20.34 14.43
CA GLU A 456 -27.88 19.90 15.53
C GLU A 456 -28.24 18.41 15.47
N GLY A 457 -27.91 17.72 14.37
CA GLY A 457 -28.08 16.28 14.22
C GLY A 457 -26.98 15.48 14.92
N ILE A 458 -27.29 14.27 15.40
CA ILE A 458 -26.35 13.37 16.09
C ILE A 458 -25.19 12.87 15.21
N TRP A 459 -25.24 13.14 13.90
CA TRP A 459 -24.14 12.90 12.96
C TRP A 459 -23.09 14.02 12.98
N TYR A 460 -23.19 14.98 13.91
CA TYR A 460 -22.12 15.90 14.28
C TYR A 460 -21.78 15.77 15.77
N ASP A 461 -20.49 15.95 16.09
CA ASP A 461 -20.03 16.02 17.48
C ASP A 461 -20.19 17.42 18.09
N SER A 462 -19.75 17.59 19.35
CA SER A 462 -19.85 18.86 20.07
C SER A 462 -19.03 20.00 19.45
N ASP A 463 -18.03 19.69 18.63
CA ASP A 463 -17.17 20.66 17.95
C ASP A 463 -17.64 20.92 16.50
N ASN A 464 -18.81 20.38 16.13
CA ASN A 464 -19.41 20.42 14.79
C ASN A 464 -18.64 19.63 13.71
N TYR A 465 -17.83 18.63 14.09
CA TYR A 465 -17.25 17.70 13.11
C TYR A 465 -18.26 16.63 12.72
N PHE A 466 -18.31 16.32 11.43
CA PHE A 466 -19.17 15.24 10.90
C PHE A 466 -18.65 13.86 11.35
N ILE A 467 -19.52 13.07 11.96
CA ILE A 467 -19.25 11.72 12.47
C ILE A 467 -20.22 10.66 11.91
N GLY A 468 -21.02 11.01 10.90
CA GLY A 468 -21.96 10.11 10.24
C GLY A 468 -21.30 9.10 9.30
N ASP A 469 -22.10 8.24 8.66
CA ASP A 469 -21.64 7.15 7.80
C ASP A 469 -21.32 7.57 6.34
N GLY A 470 -21.72 8.79 5.94
CA GLY A 470 -21.46 9.33 4.60
C GLY A 470 -22.28 8.65 3.50
N LYS A 471 -23.26 7.80 3.83
CA LYS A 471 -23.99 6.99 2.86
C LYS A 471 -25.20 7.74 2.30
N THR A 472 -25.26 7.87 0.98
CA THR A 472 -26.34 8.59 0.25
C THR A 472 -27.21 7.69 -0.62
N THR A 473 -26.95 6.38 -0.67
CA THR A 473 -27.75 5.39 -1.40
C THR A 473 -27.91 4.16 -0.51
N LEU A 474 -29.07 3.52 -0.58
CA LEU A 474 -29.34 2.32 0.22
C LEU A 474 -28.40 1.18 -0.13
N GLU A 475 -27.96 0.48 0.91
CA GLU A 475 -27.27 -0.79 0.79
C GLU A 475 -28.29 -1.92 0.53
N ALA A 476 -27.85 -3.00 -0.13
CA ALA A 476 -28.69 -4.16 -0.42
C ALA A 476 -29.46 -4.71 0.80
N ALA A 477 -28.86 -4.64 1.99
CA ALA A 477 -29.45 -5.08 3.26
C ALA A 477 -30.65 -4.24 3.73
N ASP A 478 -30.79 -3.00 3.23
CA ASP A 478 -31.83 -2.04 3.62
C ASP A 478 -32.74 -1.64 2.44
N ASP A 479 -32.48 -2.20 1.25
CA ASP A 479 -33.33 -2.05 0.07
C ASP A 479 -34.47 -3.08 0.13
N ALA A 480 -35.71 -2.58 0.21
CA ALA A 480 -36.89 -3.45 0.32
C ALA A 480 -37.05 -4.40 -0.88
N ALA A 481 -36.76 -3.93 -2.10
CA ALA A 481 -36.88 -4.76 -3.30
C ALA A 481 -35.80 -5.84 -3.32
N THR A 482 -34.56 -5.51 -2.98
CA THR A 482 -33.48 -6.50 -2.90
C THR A 482 -33.73 -7.55 -1.83
N GLN A 483 -34.18 -7.14 -0.63
CA GLN A 483 -34.44 -8.09 0.44
C GLN A 483 -35.64 -9.01 0.16
N LYS A 484 -36.64 -8.55 -0.61
CA LYS A 484 -37.86 -9.32 -0.90
C LYS A 484 -37.75 -10.17 -2.16
N LEU A 485 -37.07 -9.68 -3.20
CA LEU A 485 -37.00 -10.34 -4.50
C LEU A 485 -35.63 -10.96 -4.80
N GLY A 486 -34.62 -10.68 -3.96
CA GLY A 486 -33.23 -11.06 -4.21
C GLY A 486 -32.58 -10.17 -5.28
N SER A 487 -31.26 -10.29 -5.43
CA SER A 487 -30.59 -9.71 -6.58
C SER A 487 -31.10 -10.40 -7.89
N PRO A 488 -31.04 -9.73 -9.04
CA PRO A 488 -30.53 -8.39 -9.26
C PRO A 488 -31.59 -7.29 -9.03
N TRP A 489 -32.71 -7.61 -8.37
CA TRP A 489 -33.75 -6.64 -8.07
C TRP A 489 -33.33 -5.67 -6.98
N ARG A 490 -33.70 -4.40 -7.16
CA ARG A 490 -33.49 -3.30 -6.19
C ARG A 490 -34.50 -2.18 -6.41
N MET A 491 -34.55 -1.22 -5.50
CA MET A 491 -35.26 0.03 -5.75
C MET A 491 -34.55 0.84 -6.84
N PRO A 492 -35.29 1.62 -7.64
CA PRO A 492 -34.69 2.50 -8.62
C PRO A 492 -33.83 3.55 -7.93
N THR A 493 -32.72 3.94 -8.54
CA THR A 493 -31.99 5.13 -8.10
C THR A 493 -32.78 6.38 -8.50
N PHE A 494 -32.39 7.53 -7.95
CA PHE A 494 -32.95 8.80 -8.38
C PHE A 494 -32.73 9.06 -9.88
N ASP A 495 -31.53 8.80 -10.40
CA ASP A 495 -31.20 9.03 -11.80
C ASP A 495 -32.08 8.17 -12.75
N GLU A 496 -32.44 6.96 -12.34
CA GLU A 496 -33.36 6.09 -13.10
C GLU A 496 -34.81 6.59 -13.06
N ILE A 497 -35.22 7.23 -11.96
CA ILE A 497 -36.51 7.93 -11.90
C ILE A 497 -36.50 9.15 -12.82
N GLU A 498 -35.42 9.95 -12.83
CA GLU A 498 -35.28 11.08 -13.77
C GLU A 498 -35.34 10.60 -15.21
N GLU A 499 -34.64 9.51 -15.53
CA GLU A 499 -34.68 8.92 -16.87
C GLU A 499 -36.10 8.47 -17.27
N LEU A 500 -36.85 7.85 -16.35
CA LEU A 500 -38.25 7.47 -16.57
C LEU A 500 -39.15 8.69 -16.81
N LEU A 501 -38.92 9.78 -16.07
CA LEU A 501 -39.67 11.05 -16.24
C LEU A 501 -39.35 11.70 -17.60
N ASP A 502 -38.09 11.69 -18.02
CA ASP A 502 -37.61 12.41 -19.20
C ASP A 502 -37.85 11.66 -20.52
N ASN A 503 -37.83 10.32 -20.50
CA ASN A 503 -37.82 9.51 -21.73
C ASN A 503 -39.11 8.72 -21.99
N CYS A 504 -40.06 8.70 -21.05
CA CYS A 504 -41.34 8.03 -21.25
C CYS A 504 -42.48 9.00 -21.53
N THR A 505 -43.50 8.49 -22.22
CA THR A 505 -44.80 9.17 -22.35
C THR A 505 -45.71 8.74 -21.21
N TRP A 506 -46.24 9.70 -20.46
CA TRP A 506 -47.12 9.47 -19.32
C TRP A 506 -48.56 9.80 -19.71
N THR A 507 -49.47 8.81 -19.63
CA THR A 507 -50.91 9.01 -19.89
C THR A 507 -51.73 8.63 -18.67
N TRP A 508 -52.43 9.61 -18.08
CA TRP A 508 -53.33 9.35 -16.96
C TRP A 508 -54.52 8.49 -17.41
N THR A 509 -54.76 7.40 -16.70
CA THR A 509 -55.79 6.40 -17.07
C THR A 509 -56.26 5.63 -15.83
N ALA A 510 -57.10 4.62 -16.04
CA ALA A 510 -57.48 3.67 -15.02
C ALA A 510 -57.26 2.23 -15.51
N GLN A 511 -56.59 1.41 -14.70
CA GLN A 511 -56.44 -0.02 -14.92
C GLN A 511 -57.14 -0.77 -13.78
N ASP A 512 -58.06 -1.69 -14.12
CA ASP A 512 -58.91 -2.40 -13.16
C ASP A 512 -59.68 -1.47 -12.19
N GLY A 513 -60.08 -0.29 -12.67
CA GLY A 513 -60.80 0.71 -11.85
C GLY A 513 -59.94 1.48 -10.87
N LYS A 514 -58.60 1.34 -10.91
CA LYS A 514 -57.65 2.12 -10.12
C LYS A 514 -56.98 3.15 -11.00
N ASN A 515 -57.01 4.41 -10.58
CA ASN A 515 -56.39 5.51 -11.31
C ASN A 515 -54.86 5.45 -11.20
N GLY A 516 -54.17 5.96 -12.22
CA GLY A 516 -52.72 6.02 -12.27
C GLY A 516 -52.22 6.37 -13.67
N TYR A 517 -50.92 6.22 -13.89
CA TYR A 517 -50.32 6.44 -15.19
C TYR A 517 -50.02 5.14 -15.92
N GLU A 518 -50.41 5.06 -17.19
CA GLU A 518 -49.69 4.24 -18.16
C GLU A 518 -48.42 5.00 -18.56
N VAL A 519 -47.26 4.41 -18.26
CA VAL A 519 -45.94 4.95 -18.59
C VAL A 519 -45.38 4.15 -19.76
N LYS A 520 -45.32 4.79 -20.92
CA LYS A 520 -44.92 4.15 -22.18
C LYS A 520 -43.50 4.53 -22.57
N GLY A 521 -42.68 3.50 -22.76
CA GLY A 521 -41.29 3.59 -23.17
C GLY A 521 -41.09 3.94 -24.64
N THR A 522 -39.85 4.26 -25.02
CA THR A 522 -39.45 4.61 -26.39
C THR A 522 -39.63 3.46 -27.37
N ASN A 523 -39.56 2.22 -26.88
CA ASN A 523 -39.79 0.99 -27.65
C ASN A 523 -41.27 0.61 -27.79
N GLY A 524 -42.18 1.39 -27.17
CA GLY A 524 -43.62 1.17 -27.22
C GLY A 524 -44.19 0.23 -26.16
N ASN A 525 -43.35 -0.40 -25.33
CA ASN A 525 -43.82 -1.15 -24.16
C ASN A 525 -44.29 -0.19 -23.06
N SER A 526 -45.16 -0.65 -22.16
CA SER A 526 -45.67 0.17 -21.06
C SER A 526 -45.72 -0.57 -19.72
N ILE A 527 -45.65 0.20 -18.64
CA ILE A 527 -46.00 -0.22 -17.27
C ILE A 527 -47.14 0.66 -16.76
N PHE A 528 -47.89 0.15 -15.78
CA PHE A 528 -48.88 0.95 -15.06
C PHE A 528 -48.41 1.25 -13.64
N LEU A 529 -48.37 2.53 -13.28
CA LEU A 529 -48.07 3.01 -11.93
C LEU A 529 -49.37 3.51 -11.28
N PRO A 530 -49.97 2.73 -10.35
CA PRO A 530 -51.18 3.17 -9.68
C PRO A 530 -50.93 4.39 -8.78
N ALA A 531 -51.93 5.27 -8.68
CA ALA A 531 -51.98 6.35 -7.70
C ALA A 531 -52.23 5.77 -6.29
N ALA A 532 -51.20 5.14 -5.71
CA ALA A 532 -51.32 4.38 -4.47
C ALA A 532 -51.48 5.26 -3.20
N GLY A 533 -51.20 6.55 -3.29
CA GLY A 533 -51.16 7.43 -2.14
C GLY A 533 -49.94 7.16 -1.25
N SER A 534 -50.03 7.57 0.01
CA SER A 534 -48.94 7.45 0.98
C SER A 534 -49.42 7.11 2.38
N ARG A 535 -48.53 6.61 3.23
CA ARG A 535 -48.80 6.40 4.65
C ARG A 535 -48.06 7.39 5.53
N ARG A 536 -48.81 7.99 6.46
CA ARG A 536 -48.31 8.89 7.52
C ARG A 536 -49.07 8.62 8.80
N GLY A 537 -48.35 8.42 9.92
CA GLY A 537 -48.97 7.88 11.12
C GLY A 537 -49.63 6.53 10.79
N SER A 538 -50.88 6.34 11.21
CA SER A 538 -51.67 5.15 10.89
C SER A 538 -52.56 5.30 9.64
N GLU A 539 -52.55 6.47 8.99
CA GLU A 539 -53.47 6.82 7.91
C GLU A 539 -52.88 6.48 6.52
N LEU A 540 -53.76 6.11 5.59
CA LEU A 540 -53.49 6.04 4.15
C LEU A 540 -54.11 7.28 3.51
N LEU A 541 -53.27 8.12 2.93
CA LEU A 541 -53.62 9.42 2.37
C LEU A 541 -53.62 9.35 0.84
N ASP A 542 -54.56 10.07 0.21
CA ASP A 542 -54.58 10.38 -1.22
C ASP A 542 -54.60 9.19 -2.19
N ALA A 543 -54.91 7.99 -1.71
CA ALA A 543 -55.04 6.80 -2.53
C ALA A 543 -56.13 6.98 -3.61
N GLY A 544 -55.75 6.72 -4.85
CA GLY A 544 -56.56 6.94 -6.06
C GLY A 544 -56.42 8.33 -6.68
N SER A 545 -55.71 9.26 -6.02
CA SER A 545 -55.49 10.63 -6.49
C SER A 545 -54.02 10.95 -6.73
N TRP A 546 -53.13 10.48 -5.84
CA TRP A 546 -51.68 10.69 -5.94
C TRP A 546 -50.90 9.38 -5.96
N GLY A 547 -49.81 9.31 -6.71
CA GLY A 547 -48.83 8.21 -6.63
C GLY A 547 -47.56 8.68 -5.93
N TYR A 548 -47.00 7.83 -5.05
CA TYR A 548 -45.73 8.09 -4.37
C TYR A 548 -44.85 6.83 -4.36
N TYR A 549 -43.60 6.99 -4.80
CA TYR A 549 -42.66 5.91 -5.02
C TYR A 549 -41.27 6.27 -4.50
N TRP A 550 -40.66 5.36 -3.73
CA TRP A 550 -39.29 5.57 -3.27
C TRP A 550 -38.25 5.32 -4.36
N SER A 551 -37.21 6.16 -4.37
CA SER A 551 -35.89 5.79 -4.89
C SER A 551 -35.00 5.24 -3.77
N SER A 552 -33.92 4.56 -4.13
CA SER A 552 -32.84 4.18 -3.22
C SER A 552 -31.91 5.34 -2.83
N SER A 553 -32.14 6.55 -3.36
CA SER A 553 -31.26 7.71 -3.18
C SER A 553 -31.73 8.65 -2.06
N LEU A 554 -30.80 9.03 -1.20
CA LEU A 554 -30.97 10.08 -0.20
C LEU A 554 -31.02 11.46 -0.87
N SER A 555 -31.64 12.43 -0.19
CA SER A 555 -31.55 13.84 -0.60
C SER A 555 -30.11 14.32 -0.49
N ALA A 556 -29.58 14.92 -1.56
CA ALA A 556 -28.26 15.56 -1.53
C ALA A 556 -28.20 16.86 -0.69
N ALA A 557 -29.31 17.30 -0.10
CA ALA A 557 -29.38 18.55 0.68
C ALA A 557 -29.68 18.33 2.18
N TYR A 558 -30.28 17.20 2.56
CA TYR A 558 -30.80 16.98 3.90
C TYR A 558 -30.76 15.50 4.27
N SER A 559 -30.12 15.12 5.38
CA SER A 559 -29.98 13.72 5.79
C SER A 559 -31.31 13.07 6.21
N ASP A 560 -32.32 13.86 6.55
CA ASP A 560 -33.64 13.42 7.00
C ASP A 560 -34.66 13.22 5.85
N LEU A 561 -34.28 13.60 4.63
CA LEU A 561 -35.11 13.44 3.42
C LEU A 561 -34.50 12.43 2.44
N ALA A 562 -35.35 11.65 1.78
CA ALA A 562 -35.00 10.83 0.64
C ALA A 562 -35.70 11.34 -0.63
N ARG A 563 -35.23 10.91 -1.80
CA ARG A 563 -35.85 11.28 -3.09
C ARG A 563 -36.87 10.24 -3.50
N GLY A 564 -37.97 10.69 -4.09
CA GLY A 564 -39.01 9.82 -4.62
C GLY A 564 -39.76 10.45 -5.78
N LEU A 565 -40.37 9.60 -6.61
CA LEU A 565 -41.32 9.99 -7.65
C LEU A 565 -42.67 10.28 -7.00
N TYR A 566 -43.33 11.34 -7.45
CA TYR A 566 -44.72 11.62 -7.13
C TYR A 566 -45.49 12.07 -8.38
N PHE A 567 -46.80 11.85 -8.37
CA PHE A 567 -47.66 12.33 -9.45
C PHE A 567 -49.12 12.45 -9.03
N ASP A 568 -49.90 13.25 -9.76
CA ASP A 568 -51.36 13.30 -9.77
C ASP A 568 -51.87 13.30 -11.23
N SER A 569 -53.16 13.56 -11.47
CA SER A 569 -53.71 13.58 -12.83
C SER A 569 -53.18 14.67 -13.75
N ASP A 570 -52.60 15.72 -13.17
CA ASP A 570 -52.21 16.95 -13.87
C ASP A 570 -50.68 17.05 -14.04
N ALA A 571 -49.90 16.39 -13.18
CA ALA A 571 -48.44 16.44 -13.20
C ALA A 571 -47.77 15.16 -12.67
N HIS A 572 -46.52 14.94 -13.10
CA HIS A 572 -45.61 13.89 -12.60
C HIS A 572 -44.20 14.46 -12.45
N ASN A 573 -43.57 14.27 -11.29
CA ASN A 573 -42.24 14.80 -10.99
C ASN A 573 -41.60 14.04 -9.82
N TRP A 574 -40.47 14.50 -9.31
CA TRP A 574 -39.84 13.97 -8.09
C TRP A 574 -39.78 15.03 -6.99
N ASP A 575 -39.70 14.59 -5.73
CA ASP A 575 -39.54 15.48 -4.56
C ASP A 575 -38.62 14.88 -3.48
N ARG A 576 -38.31 15.68 -2.46
CA ARG A 576 -37.54 15.34 -1.26
C ARG A 576 -38.47 15.19 -0.08
N ILE A 577 -38.53 14.00 0.48
CA ILE A 577 -39.62 13.60 1.36
C ILE A 577 -39.05 12.95 2.62
N TYR A 578 -39.68 13.20 3.77
CA TYR A 578 -39.26 12.63 5.03
C TYR A 578 -39.21 11.10 4.99
N ARG A 579 -38.08 10.55 5.41
CA ARG A 579 -37.75 9.12 5.30
C ARG A 579 -38.70 8.19 6.05
N TYR A 580 -39.45 8.70 7.02
CA TYR A 580 -40.40 7.90 7.79
C TYR A 580 -41.75 7.69 7.08
N PHE A 581 -42.06 8.42 6.01
CA PHE A 581 -43.29 8.18 5.24
C PHE A 581 -43.27 6.80 4.58
N GLY A 582 -44.43 6.17 4.53
CA GLY A 582 -44.60 4.89 3.86
C GLY A 582 -45.01 5.10 2.41
N PHE A 583 -44.12 4.80 1.47
CA PHE A 583 -44.42 4.82 0.04
C PHE A 583 -44.27 3.46 -0.59
N THR A 584 -44.87 3.31 -1.76
CA THR A 584 -44.74 2.09 -2.56
C THR A 584 -43.37 2.02 -3.22
N VAL A 585 -43.00 0.81 -3.62
CA VAL A 585 -41.74 0.54 -4.31
C VAL A 585 -42.07 -0.12 -5.64
N ARG A 586 -41.49 0.39 -6.73
CA ARG A 586 -41.52 -0.26 -8.03
C ARG A 586 -40.11 -0.80 -8.34
N PRO A 587 -39.84 -2.10 -8.13
CA PRO A 587 -38.51 -2.67 -8.30
C PRO A 587 -37.97 -2.52 -9.73
N VAL A 588 -36.65 -2.47 -9.85
CA VAL A 588 -35.93 -2.47 -11.13
C VAL A 588 -34.80 -3.50 -11.12
N ARG A 589 -34.33 -3.87 -12.32
CA ARG A 589 -33.18 -4.76 -12.52
C ARG A 589 -32.38 -4.40 -13.79
N PRO A 590 -31.06 -4.64 -13.82
CA PRO A 590 -30.22 -4.49 -15.02
C PRO A 590 -30.63 -5.34 -16.21
#